data_AF-A0A0K8QSD3-F1
#
_entry.id   AF-A0A0K8QSD3-F1
#
_cell.length_a   1.000
_cell.length_b   1.000
_cell.length_c   1.000
_cell.angle_alpha   90.00
_cell.angle_beta   90.00
_cell.angle_gamma   90.00
#
_symmetry.space_group_name_H-M   'P 1'
#
loop_
_entity.id
_entity.type
_entity.pdbx_description
1 polymer ?
#
loop_
_entity_poly.entity_id
_entity_poly.type
_entity_poly.pdbx_seq_one_letter_code
_entity_poly.pdbx_strand_id
1 'polypeptide(L)'
;MVQPTLTEVKFSNGAKIPVELHKVRVVQKLHLKPVDERLAAMAAGGYNTFQLNTRDIFLDMLTDSGTNAMSDNQVSSMLHADDAYAGSQSFYRMEKAVQHVFGKKWVLPVHQGRAAENIISQAFISKGHVIPMNYHFTTTMAHMELNGGKVFEIYTDEALKIKSDNQFKGNIDINKLQALIDQYGPERIPFIRMEASTNLIGGQPFSIQNMREVRAIADKYGIMVVLDASLIGENAWFIKKREEEFKNQSIHDILLTMCDLAQLVYFSSRKVSSTRGGGIATNDESIFLKMRDLVVLYEGFTTYGGISVREIEAMAVGLYETMDETVISQSPSFIEYTVNELDSLGVPVIMPAGALGCHIDARGFLPHLPQSEYPAGALAAALFIVSGIRGMERGTISSVRDENGNDILADVELLRLAFPRRVFTLSQTMFVIDRVHWLYKNRELIGGLRFVDEPKVLRFFNGKLEPTSDWPQKLVAKFKEDFGNSL
;
A
#
# COMPACT_ATOMS: atom_id res chain seq x y z
N MET A 1 -8.63 -1.21 28.71
CA MET A 1 -8.41 -2.65 28.55
C MET A 1 -6.90 -2.88 28.50
N VAL A 2 -6.37 -3.86 29.22
CA VAL A 2 -4.94 -4.22 29.12
C VAL A 2 -4.74 -4.76 27.70
N GLN A 3 -3.91 -4.09 26.89
CA GLN A 3 -3.61 -4.59 25.54
C GLN A 3 -2.82 -5.91 25.68
N PRO A 4 -3.25 -6.99 25.02
CA PRO A 4 -2.45 -8.21 24.97
C PRO A 4 -1.14 -7.90 24.24
N THR A 5 -0.02 -8.05 24.94
CA THR A 5 1.32 -7.96 24.33
C THR A 5 1.50 -9.17 23.43
N LEU A 6 1.95 -8.97 22.18
CA LEU A 6 2.18 -10.09 21.28
C LEU A 6 3.28 -10.96 21.85
N THR A 7 2.93 -12.18 22.26
CA THR A 7 3.94 -13.17 22.67
C THR A 7 4.49 -13.82 21.41
N GLU A 8 5.80 -13.77 21.22
CA GLU A 8 6.46 -14.47 20.11
C GLU A 8 6.19 -15.98 20.26
N VAL A 9 5.50 -16.55 19.27
CA VAL A 9 5.21 -18.00 19.24
C VAL A 9 6.48 -18.74 18.85
N LYS A 10 7.02 -19.54 19.77
CA LYS A 10 8.20 -20.38 19.55
C LYS A 10 7.79 -21.82 19.29
N PHE A 11 8.11 -22.34 18.11
CA PHE A 11 7.88 -23.75 17.78
C PHE A 11 8.95 -24.63 18.44
N SER A 12 8.58 -25.83 18.86
CA SER A 12 9.48 -26.76 19.57
C SER A 12 10.67 -27.23 18.73
N ASN A 13 10.57 -27.14 17.39
CA ASN A 13 11.64 -27.45 16.45
C ASN A 13 12.49 -26.22 16.05
N GLY A 14 12.22 -25.04 16.62
CA GLY A 14 12.91 -23.79 16.30
C GLY A 14 12.43 -23.08 15.04
N ALA A 15 11.41 -23.59 14.35
CA ALA A 15 10.84 -22.92 13.18
C ALA A 15 10.20 -21.57 13.57
N LYS A 16 10.43 -20.55 12.73
CA LYS A 16 9.83 -19.22 12.87
C LYS A 16 8.78 -19.04 11.78
N ILE A 17 7.57 -19.51 12.05
CA ILE A 17 6.44 -19.36 11.13
C ILE A 17 5.40 -18.42 11.75
N PRO A 18 4.77 -17.54 10.93
CA PRO A 18 3.70 -16.69 11.41
C PRO A 18 2.45 -17.55 11.68
N VAL A 19 1.60 -17.08 12.60
CA VAL A 19 0.35 -17.75 12.97
C VAL A 19 -0.83 -16.80 12.85
N GLU A 20 -1.95 -17.31 12.37
CA GLU A 20 -3.21 -16.57 12.32
C GLU A 20 -3.79 -16.41 13.74
N LEU A 21 -3.83 -15.18 14.24
CA LEU A 21 -4.45 -14.84 15.53
C LEU A 21 -5.96 -14.56 15.41
N HIS A 22 -6.61 -15.14 14.41
CA HIS A 22 -8.04 -15.02 14.15
C HIS A 22 -8.61 -16.38 13.75
N LYS A 23 -9.92 -16.56 13.92
CA LYS A 23 -10.65 -17.74 13.43
C LYS A 23 -11.37 -17.39 12.14
N VAL A 24 -11.22 -18.25 11.13
CA VAL A 24 -11.98 -18.09 9.88
C VAL A 24 -13.44 -18.46 10.13
N ARG A 25 -14.34 -17.47 10.01
CA ARG A 25 -15.78 -17.65 10.27
C ARG A 25 -16.63 -17.71 9.01
N VAL A 26 -16.29 -16.88 8.03
CA VAL A 26 -16.97 -16.79 6.73
C VAL A 26 -15.90 -16.96 5.64
N VAL A 27 -16.16 -17.83 4.66
CA VAL A 27 -15.20 -18.18 3.59
C VAL A 27 -15.76 -17.86 2.22
N GLN A 28 -14.86 -17.55 1.28
CA GLN A 28 -15.15 -17.46 -0.15
C GLN A 28 -14.38 -18.56 -0.89
N LYS A 29 -15.02 -19.20 -1.87
CA LYS A 29 -14.39 -20.26 -2.65
C LYS A 29 -13.34 -19.67 -3.60
N LEU A 30 -12.14 -20.26 -3.60
CA LEU A 30 -11.07 -19.96 -4.55
C LEU A 30 -11.02 -21.02 -5.64
N HIS A 31 -10.52 -20.64 -6.81
CA HIS A 31 -10.40 -21.51 -7.98
C HIS A 31 -8.97 -21.46 -8.53
N LEU A 32 -8.26 -22.58 -8.47
CA LEU A 32 -7.01 -22.75 -9.22
C LEU A 32 -7.32 -23.50 -10.50
N LYS A 33 -7.40 -22.75 -11.61
CA LYS A 33 -7.67 -23.30 -12.94
C LYS A 33 -6.47 -24.04 -13.50
N PRO A 34 -6.63 -25.02 -14.43
CA PRO A 34 -5.52 -25.65 -15.13
C PRO A 34 -4.62 -24.65 -15.86
N VAL A 35 -3.34 -24.98 -16.01
CA VAL A 35 -2.34 -24.07 -16.62
C VAL A 35 -2.73 -23.52 -18.00
N ASP A 36 -3.39 -24.33 -18.85
CA ASP A 36 -3.82 -23.89 -20.18
C ASP A 36 -4.92 -22.83 -20.11
N GLU A 37 -5.85 -22.96 -19.17
CA GLU A 37 -6.88 -21.94 -18.93
C GLU A 37 -6.27 -20.65 -18.37
N ARG A 38 -5.25 -20.75 -17.51
CA ARG A 38 -4.52 -19.58 -17.00
C ARG A 38 -3.78 -18.86 -18.12
N LEU A 39 -3.14 -19.60 -19.03
CA LEU A 39 -2.52 -19.01 -20.24
C LEU A 39 -3.56 -18.32 -21.12
N ALA A 40 -4.70 -18.96 -21.38
CA ALA A 40 -5.78 -18.37 -22.17
C ALA A 40 -6.34 -17.09 -21.53
N ALA A 41 -6.52 -17.08 -20.20
CA ALA A 41 -6.97 -15.90 -19.47
C ALA A 41 -5.96 -14.75 -19.54
N MET A 42 -4.66 -15.04 -19.40
CA MET A 42 -3.61 -14.02 -19.52
C MET A 42 -3.55 -13.43 -20.93
N ALA A 43 -3.66 -14.27 -21.96
CA ALA A 43 -3.70 -13.81 -23.35
C ALA A 43 -4.95 -12.94 -23.62
N ALA A 44 -6.13 -13.35 -23.12
CA ALA A 44 -7.36 -12.57 -23.25
C ALA A 44 -7.30 -11.22 -22.53
N GLY A 45 -6.59 -11.15 -21.39
CA GLY A 45 -6.29 -9.92 -20.67
C GLY A 45 -5.20 -9.05 -21.31
N GLY A 46 -4.63 -9.45 -22.46
CA GLY A 46 -3.54 -8.72 -23.10
C GLY A 46 -2.30 -8.62 -22.22
N TYR A 47 -1.94 -9.71 -21.54
CA TYR A 47 -0.76 -9.79 -20.67
C TYR A 47 -0.68 -8.71 -19.58
N ASN A 48 -1.85 -8.13 -19.22
CA ASN A 48 -2.00 -7.14 -18.16
C ASN A 48 -2.83 -7.74 -17.03
N THR A 49 -2.26 -7.83 -15.83
CA THR A 49 -2.92 -8.44 -14.67
C THR A 49 -4.18 -7.67 -14.21
N PHE A 50 -4.29 -6.38 -14.52
CA PHE A 50 -5.51 -5.59 -14.25
C PHE A 50 -6.71 -6.05 -15.06
N GLN A 51 -6.49 -6.67 -16.22
CA GLN A 51 -7.55 -7.10 -17.14
C GLN A 51 -8.03 -8.53 -16.87
N LEU A 52 -7.45 -9.22 -15.88
CA LEU A 52 -7.88 -10.55 -15.45
C LEU A 52 -9.20 -10.51 -14.68
N ASN A 53 -10.05 -11.53 -14.91
CA ASN A 53 -11.26 -11.74 -14.14
C ASN A 53 -10.96 -12.51 -12.84
N THR A 54 -11.65 -12.16 -11.74
CA THR A 54 -11.47 -12.84 -10.44
C THR A 54 -11.81 -14.32 -10.47
N ARG A 55 -12.60 -14.79 -11.45
CA ARG A 55 -12.87 -16.22 -11.67
C ARG A 55 -11.67 -17.02 -12.16
N ASP A 56 -10.67 -16.36 -12.71
CA ASP A 56 -9.44 -16.97 -13.21
C ASP A 56 -8.28 -16.88 -12.21
N ILE A 57 -8.52 -16.24 -11.06
CA ILE A 57 -7.49 -15.92 -10.07
C ILE A 57 -7.65 -16.81 -8.85
N PHE A 58 -6.53 -17.43 -8.46
CA PHE A 58 -6.46 -18.25 -7.26
C PHE A 58 -6.15 -17.41 -6.03
N LEU A 59 -5.03 -16.67 -6.05
CA LEU A 59 -4.65 -15.74 -4.98
C LEU A 59 -4.54 -14.33 -5.54
N ASP A 60 -5.43 -13.44 -5.12
CA ASP A 60 -5.46 -12.05 -5.59
C ASP A 60 -4.57 -11.15 -4.72
N MET A 61 -3.32 -11.00 -5.14
CA MET A 61 -2.27 -10.22 -4.48
C MET A 61 -2.02 -8.88 -5.18
N LEU A 62 -2.99 -8.41 -5.99
CA LEU A 62 -2.88 -7.16 -6.73
C LEU A 62 -2.75 -5.97 -5.79
N THR A 63 -3.56 -5.93 -4.72
CA THR A 63 -3.61 -4.83 -3.75
C THR A 63 -4.14 -5.29 -2.39
N ASP A 64 -3.73 -4.61 -1.32
CA ASP A 64 -4.29 -4.71 0.03
C ASP A 64 -5.44 -3.70 0.28
N SER A 65 -5.79 -2.90 -0.72
CA SER A 65 -6.76 -1.79 -0.59
C SER A 65 -8.20 -2.27 -0.77
N GLY A 66 -8.91 -2.50 0.33
CA GLY A 66 -10.33 -2.85 0.34
C GLY A 66 -10.62 -4.33 0.03
N THR A 67 -9.58 -5.15 0.00
CA THR A 67 -9.58 -6.61 -0.19
C THR A 67 -9.38 -7.37 1.12
N ASN A 68 -9.31 -6.66 2.25
CA ASN A 68 -9.13 -7.21 3.60
C ASN A 68 -10.40 -7.93 4.10
N ALA A 69 -10.24 -8.92 4.98
CA ALA A 69 -11.36 -9.50 5.71
C ALA A 69 -11.73 -8.62 6.91
N MET A 70 -13.01 -8.26 7.03
CA MET A 70 -13.56 -7.59 8.21
C MET A 70 -13.79 -8.60 9.35
N SER A 71 -13.71 -8.15 10.60
CA SER A 71 -14.06 -8.96 11.77
C SER A 71 -15.58 -9.16 11.88
N ASP A 72 -15.98 -10.11 12.72
CA ASP A 72 -17.38 -10.28 13.12
C ASP A 72 -17.94 -9.04 13.83
N ASN A 73 -17.13 -8.36 14.65
CA ASN A 73 -17.52 -7.10 15.29
C ASN A 73 -17.77 -5.98 14.28
N GLN A 74 -16.90 -5.84 13.28
CA GLN A 74 -17.10 -4.89 12.19
C GLN A 74 -18.40 -5.19 11.43
N VAL A 75 -18.61 -6.44 11.01
CA VAL A 75 -19.81 -6.84 10.27
C VAL A 75 -21.08 -6.68 11.13
N SER A 76 -21.04 -7.03 12.42
CA SER A 76 -22.17 -6.87 13.34
C SER A 76 -22.54 -5.40 13.53
N SER A 77 -21.54 -4.51 13.66
CA SER A 77 -21.78 -3.07 13.83
C SER A 77 -22.54 -2.44 12.66
N MET A 78 -22.42 -2.98 11.45
CA MET A 78 -23.17 -2.53 10.27
C MET A 78 -24.69 -2.64 10.46
N LEU A 79 -25.17 -3.49 11.37
CA LEU A 79 -26.59 -3.68 11.69
C LEU A 79 -27.11 -2.62 12.67
N HIS A 80 -26.24 -1.78 13.24
CA HIS A 80 -26.59 -0.65 14.12
C HIS A 80 -26.57 0.70 13.40
N ALA A 81 -26.44 0.70 12.08
CA ALA A 81 -26.34 1.92 11.27
C ALA A 81 -27.57 2.84 11.46
N ASP A 82 -27.30 4.13 11.68
CA ASP A 82 -28.29 5.19 11.74
C ASP A 82 -28.27 5.97 10.42
N ASP A 83 -29.15 5.61 9.49
CA ASP A 83 -29.18 6.08 8.10
C ASP A 83 -29.57 7.57 7.92
N ALA A 84 -29.56 8.37 8.99
CA ALA A 84 -29.83 9.80 8.94
C ALA A 84 -28.83 10.55 8.02
N TYR A 85 -29.37 11.41 7.15
CA TYR A 85 -28.57 12.23 6.23
C TYR A 85 -27.65 13.24 6.96
N ALA A 86 -28.13 13.78 8.07
CA ALA A 86 -27.41 14.72 8.94
C ALA A 86 -27.58 14.29 10.40
N GLY A 87 -26.50 14.36 11.18
CA GLY A 87 -26.54 14.05 12.61
C GLY A 87 -26.62 12.56 12.95
N SER A 88 -26.23 11.68 12.01
CA SER A 88 -26.18 10.23 12.22
C SER A 88 -25.36 9.86 13.46
N GLN A 89 -25.92 9.02 14.33
CA GLN A 89 -25.19 8.47 15.48
C GLN A 89 -24.01 7.58 15.07
N SER A 90 -24.04 7.01 13.86
CA SER A 90 -22.92 6.25 13.29
C SER A 90 -21.71 7.14 13.05
N PHE A 91 -21.93 8.37 12.56
CA PHE A 91 -20.86 9.35 12.40
C PHE A 91 -20.21 9.69 13.73
N TYR A 92 -20.99 10.01 14.76
CA TYR A 92 -20.44 10.38 16.07
C TYR A 92 -19.68 9.22 16.74
N ARG A 93 -20.03 7.96 16.44
CA ARG A 93 -19.23 6.79 16.86
C ARG A 93 -17.89 6.73 16.12
N MET A 94 -17.88 6.98 14.82
CA MET A 94 -16.65 7.05 14.01
C MET A 94 -15.77 8.23 14.42
N GLU A 95 -16.35 9.40 14.64
CA GLU A 95 -15.64 10.60 15.13
C GLU A 95 -14.95 10.33 16.47
N LYS A 96 -15.63 9.68 17.42
CA LYS A 96 -15.04 9.25 18.69
C LYS A 96 -13.88 8.28 18.50
N ALA A 97 -14.00 7.34 17.55
CA ALA A 97 -12.91 6.42 17.24
C ALA A 97 -11.69 7.16 16.67
N VAL A 98 -11.89 8.10 15.73
CA VAL A 98 -10.81 8.94 15.20
C VAL A 98 -10.16 9.79 16.30
N GLN A 99 -10.96 10.42 17.16
CA GLN A 99 -10.46 11.21 18.29
C GLN A 99 -9.64 10.34 19.25
N HIS A 100 -10.10 9.12 19.54
CA HIS A 100 -9.39 8.22 20.43
C HIS A 100 -8.09 7.71 19.80
N VAL A 101 -8.14 7.20 18.57
CA VAL A 101 -7.01 6.50 17.93
C VAL A 101 -5.96 7.46 17.40
N PHE A 102 -6.37 8.61 16.83
CA PHE A 102 -5.46 9.58 16.21
C PHE A 102 -5.29 10.87 17.00
N GLY A 103 -6.01 11.07 18.11
CA GLY A 103 -5.88 12.29 18.92
C GLY A 103 -6.34 13.56 18.20
N LYS A 104 -7.17 13.44 17.15
CA LYS A 104 -7.63 14.57 16.33
C LYS A 104 -9.10 14.89 16.59
N LYS A 105 -9.38 16.16 16.92
CA LYS A 105 -10.69 16.67 17.33
C LYS A 105 -11.70 16.71 16.20
N TRP A 106 -11.36 17.36 15.09
CA TRP A 106 -12.25 17.61 13.97
C TRP A 106 -12.08 16.55 12.90
N VAL A 107 -13.18 16.03 12.36
CA VAL A 107 -13.19 14.95 11.37
C VAL A 107 -14.07 15.32 10.18
N LEU A 108 -13.55 15.11 8.98
CA LEU A 108 -14.27 15.19 7.72
C LEU A 108 -14.27 13.81 7.04
N PRO A 109 -15.43 13.13 6.92
CA PRO A 109 -15.51 11.85 6.23
C PRO A 109 -15.40 12.06 4.71
N VAL A 110 -14.81 11.07 4.03
CA VAL A 110 -14.70 11.02 2.55
C VAL A 110 -14.88 9.59 2.06
N HIS A 111 -15.31 9.38 0.81
CA HIS A 111 -15.64 8.02 0.33
C HIS A 111 -14.41 7.09 0.21
N GLN A 112 -13.19 7.65 0.14
CA GLN A 112 -11.90 6.93 0.22
C GLN A 112 -10.71 7.91 0.31
N GLY A 113 -9.48 7.40 0.46
CA GLY A 113 -8.27 8.21 0.58
C GLY A 113 -8.04 9.23 -0.56
N ARG A 114 -8.29 8.88 -1.82
CA ARG A 114 -8.09 9.83 -2.94
C ARG A 114 -9.03 11.04 -2.89
N ALA A 115 -10.20 10.89 -2.27
CA ALA A 115 -11.07 12.03 -2.04
C ALA A 115 -10.48 12.98 -0.99
N ALA A 116 -9.87 12.44 0.08
CA ALA A 116 -9.10 13.27 1.01
C ALA A 116 -7.97 14.02 0.29
N GLU A 117 -7.22 13.34 -0.58
CA GLU A 117 -6.15 13.95 -1.38
C GLU A 117 -6.68 15.10 -2.26
N ASN A 118 -7.84 14.92 -2.90
CA ASN A 118 -8.49 15.97 -3.69
C ASN A 118 -8.84 17.20 -2.83
N ILE A 119 -9.51 16.99 -1.70
CA ILE A 119 -9.94 18.06 -0.80
C ILE A 119 -8.75 18.83 -0.24
N ILE A 120 -7.72 18.12 0.23
CA ILE A 120 -6.49 18.72 0.76
C ILE A 120 -5.76 19.50 -0.33
N SER A 121 -5.63 18.93 -1.53
CA SER A 121 -4.95 19.60 -2.64
C SER A 121 -5.67 20.88 -3.06
N GLN A 122 -7.00 20.87 -3.19
CA GLN A 122 -7.77 22.06 -3.53
C GLN A 122 -7.73 23.13 -2.43
N ALA A 123 -7.67 22.73 -1.17
CA ALA A 123 -7.66 23.66 -0.04
C ALA A 123 -6.32 24.38 0.16
N PHE A 124 -5.19 23.74 -0.18
CA PHE A 124 -3.86 24.21 0.23
C PHE A 124 -2.85 24.40 -0.90
N ILE A 125 -3.11 23.86 -2.09
CA ILE A 125 -2.16 23.93 -3.21
C ILE A 125 -2.58 25.04 -4.18
N SER A 126 -1.57 25.78 -4.65
CA SER A 126 -1.70 26.78 -5.68
C SER A 126 -0.54 26.66 -6.65
N LYS A 127 -0.71 27.22 -7.85
CA LYS A 127 0.31 27.17 -8.91
C LYS A 127 1.67 27.67 -8.40
N GLY A 128 2.69 26.82 -8.54
CA GLY A 128 4.06 27.13 -8.15
C GLY A 128 4.44 26.71 -6.73
N HIS A 129 3.51 26.11 -5.97
CA HIS A 129 3.84 25.44 -4.72
C HIS A 129 4.72 24.21 -4.95
N VAL A 130 5.58 23.90 -3.98
CA VAL A 130 6.42 22.69 -3.97
C VAL A 130 6.09 21.85 -2.74
N ILE A 131 5.90 20.55 -2.94
CA ILE A 131 5.41 19.62 -1.91
C ILE A 131 6.49 18.57 -1.65
N PRO A 132 7.34 18.77 -0.62
CA PRO A 132 8.26 17.74 -0.14
C PRO A 132 7.51 16.57 0.50
N MET A 133 7.96 15.35 0.18
CA MET A 133 7.44 14.13 0.81
C MET A 133 8.48 13.00 0.81
N ASN A 134 8.27 12.00 1.67
CA ASN A 134 9.14 10.81 1.70
C ASN A 134 9.07 10.02 0.39
N TYR A 135 7.89 9.81 -0.19
CA TYR A 135 7.72 9.28 -1.53
C TYR A 135 6.31 9.60 -2.03
N HIS A 136 6.10 9.60 -3.34
CA HIS A 136 4.78 9.84 -3.89
C HIS A 136 3.89 8.58 -3.85
N PHE A 137 2.58 8.78 -3.73
CA PHE A 137 1.62 7.78 -4.16
C PHE A 137 0.91 8.30 -5.40
N THR A 138 0.55 7.39 -6.33
CA THR A 138 0.14 7.77 -7.70
C THR A 138 -1.05 8.73 -7.73
N THR A 139 -2.07 8.53 -6.88
CA THR A 139 -3.22 9.45 -6.81
C THR A 139 -2.88 10.74 -6.09
N THR A 140 -2.05 10.68 -5.04
CA THR A 140 -1.56 11.85 -4.31
C THR A 140 -0.86 12.83 -5.24
N MET A 141 0.11 12.34 -6.03
CA MET A 141 0.85 13.16 -6.99
C MET A 141 -0.08 13.78 -8.02
N ALA A 142 -0.98 12.98 -8.61
CA ALA A 142 -1.93 13.46 -9.60
C ALA A 142 -2.82 14.60 -9.07
N HIS A 143 -3.34 14.50 -7.84
CA HIS A 143 -4.15 15.57 -7.24
C HIS A 143 -3.33 16.83 -6.93
N MET A 144 -2.08 16.68 -6.49
CA MET A 144 -1.21 17.82 -6.21
C MET A 144 -0.81 18.58 -7.48
N GLU A 145 -0.44 17.84 -8.53
CA GLU A 145 -0.06 18.42 -9.83
C GLU A 145 -1.25 19.05 -10.56
N LEU A 146 -2.44 18.45 -10.47
CA LEU A 146 -3.67 19.02 -11.01
C LEU A 146 -3.97 20.42 -10.42
N ASN A 147 -3.60 20.65 -9.16
CA ASN A 147 -3.76 21.93 -8.48
C ASN A 147 -2.54 22.87 -8.67
N GLY A 148 -1.61 22.51 -9.56
CA GLY A 148 -0.45 23.32 -9.91
C GLY A 148 0.74 23.23 -8.95
N GLY A 149 0.73 22.25 -8.04
CA GLY A 149 1.85 21.91 -7.19
C GLY A 149 2.90 21.07 -7.93
N LYS A 150 4.13 21.08 -7.43
CA LYS A 150 5.21 20.20 -7.87
C LYS A 150 5.66 19.30 -6.71
N VAL A 151 5.60 17.99 -6.91
CA VAL A 151 6.05 17.01 -5.91
C VAL A 151 7.57 16.89 -5.92
N PHE A 152 8.16 16.82 -4.73
CA PHE A 152 9.57 16.48 -4.53
C PHE A 152 9.68 15.30 -3.58
N GLU A 153 10.18 14.18 -4.11
CA GLU A 153 10.50 13.01 -3.32
C GLU A 153 11.88 13.18 -2.70
N ILE A 154 11.92 13.33 -1.38
CA ILE A 154 13.13 13.65 -0.63
C ILE A 154 13.50 12.51 0.31
N TYR A 155 13.44 11.27 -0.19
CA TYR A 155 13.91 10.09 0.53
C TYR A 155 15.44 10.04 0.63
N THR A 156 15.94 9.27 1.60
CA THR A 156 17.36 8.89 1.70
C THR A 156 17.75 7.91 0.59
N ASP A 157 19.03 7.84 0.25
CA ASP A 157 19.53 6.94 -0.81
C ASP A 157 19.31 5.44 -0.49
N GLU A 158 19.06 5.10 0.78
CA GLU A 158 18.69 3.74 1.20
C GLU A 158 17.32 3.30 0.67
N ALA A 159 16.40 4.24 0.38
CA ALA A 159 15.03 3.92 -0.02
C ALA A 159 14.94 3.02 -1.26
N LEU A 160 15.84 3.24 -2.23
CA LEU A 160 15.85 2.52 -3.51
C LEU A 160 16.78 1.30 -3.53
N LYS A 161 17.58 1.07 -2.48
CA LYS A 161 18.44 -0.13 -2.42
C LYS A 161 17.58 -1.37 -2.26
N ILE A 162 17.74 -2.36 -3.14
CA ILE A 162 16.94 -3.60 -3.10
C ILE A 162 17.17 -4.31 -1.77
N LYS A 163 18.42 -4.57 -1.40
CA LYS A 163 18.81 -5.09 -0.10
C LYS A 163 19.53 -4.01 0.71
N SER A 164 19.05 -3.78 1.93
CA SER A 164 19.61 -2.81 2.85
C SER A 164 19.40 -3.30 4.29
N ASP A 165 20.34 -2.95 5.17
CA ASP A 165 20.22 -3.16 6.61
C ASP A 165 19.43 -2.03 7.30
N ASN A 166 19.12 -0.95 6.57
CA ASN A 166 18.36 0.17 7.10
C ASN A 166 16.92 -0.27 7.41
N GLN A 167 16.55 -0.16 8.68
CA GLN A 167 15.26 -0.57 9.20
C GLN A 167 14.12 0.44 8.92
N PHE A 168 14.44 1.65 8.47
CA PHE A 168 13.52 2.75 8.21
C PHE A 168 13.76 3.44 6.85
N LYS A 169 13.69 2.65 5.77
CA LYS A 169 13.87 3.13 4.39
C LYS A 169 12.83 4.16 3.93
N GLY A 170 11.74 4.35 4.69
CA GLY A 170 10.71 5.37 4.43
C GLY A 170 11.03 6.76 5.00
N ASN A 171 12.18 6.95 5.64
CA ASN A 171 12.59 8.23 6.21
C ASN A 171 12.77 9.32 5.14
N ILE A 172 12.39 10.55 5.49
CA ILE A 172 12.78 11.77 4.76
C ILE A 172 14.25 12.07 5.02
N ASP A 173 14.98 12.45 3.97
CA ASP A 173 16.30 13.06 4.06
C ASP A 173 16.18 14.52 4.52
N ILE A 174 16.63 14.77 5.74
CA ILE A 174 16.57 16.07 6.42
C ILE A 174 17.37 17.14 5.67
N ASN A 175 18.48 16.78 5.03
CA ASN A 175 19.29 17.72 4.26
C ASN A 175 18.58 18.11 2.96
N LYS A 176 17.94 17.14 2.27
CA LYS A 176 17.13 17.42 1.08
C LYS A 176 15.93 18.30 1.42
N LEU A 177 15.30 18.09 2.59
CA LEU A 177 14.22 18.95 3.09
C LEU A 177 14.71 20.40 3.29
N GLN A 178 15.82 20.59 4.01
CA GLN A 178 16.38 21.91 4.27
C GLN A 178 16.78 22.61 2.96
N ALA A 179 17.45 21.90 2.04
CA ALA A 179 17.84 22.44 0.74
C ALA A 179 16.64 22.89 -0.10
N LEU A 180 15.52 22.16 -0.06
CA LEU A 180 14.30 22.55 -0.77
C LEU A 180 13.70 23.83 -0.19
N ILE A 181 13.69 23.98 1.14
CA ILE A 181 13.23 25.20 1.82
C ILE A 181 14.12 26.38 1.45
N ASP A 182 15.44 26.20 1.47
CA ASP A 182 16.40 27.26 1.12
C ASP A 182 16.28 27.68 -0.35
N GLN A 183 15.98 26.73 -1.24
CA GLN A 183 15.83 26.99 -2.68
C GLN A 183 14.52 27.71 -3.03
N TYR A 184 13.38 27.28 -2.47
CA TYR A 184 12.06 27.76 -2.91
C TYR A 184 11.42 28.78 -1.98
N GLY A 185 11.91 28.90 -0.75
CA GLY A 185 11.28 29.69 0.31
C GLY A 185 10.14 28.93 1.00
N PRO A 186 9.97 29.09 2.32
CA PRO A 186 8.93 28.39 3.08
C PRO A 186 7.50 28.76 2.65
N GLU A 187 7.30 29.96 2.11
CA GLU A 187 6.01 30.45 1.62
C GLU A 187 5.49 29.67 0.40
N ARG A 188 6.37 28.98 -0.32
CA ARG A 188 6.00 28.12 -1.46
C ARG A 188 5.75 26.67 -1.06
N ILE A 189 5.90 26.33 0.21
CA ILE A 189 5.72 24.97 0.72
C ILE A 189 4.44 24.94 1.56
N PRO A 190 3.29 24.57 0.97
CA PRO A 190 2.02 24.57 1.71
C PRO A 190 2.03 23.53 2.83
N PHE A 191 2.74 22.42 2.63
CA PHE A 191 2.96 21.39 3.63
C PHE A 191 4.08 20.43 3.23
N ILE A 192 4.60 19.70 4.23
CA ILE A 192 5.44 18.50 4.08
C ILE A 192 4.53 17.29 4.28
N ARG A 193 4.54 16.31 3.35
CA ARG A 193 3.72 15.10 3.44
C ARG A 193 4.54 13.89 3.85
N MET A 194 4.08 13.12 4.83
CA MET A 194 4.67 11.83 5.21
C MET A 194 3.66 10.69 4.98
N GLU A 195 4.10 9.62 4.33
CA GLU A 195 3.31 8.39 4.16
C GLU A 195 3.70 7.31 5.15
N ALA A 196 2.77 6.95 6.03
CA ALA A 196 2.91 5.79 6.90
C ALA A 196 2.18 4.61 6.24
N SER A 197 2.86 3.58 5.76
CA SER A 197 4.26 3.46 5.35
C SER A 197 4.41 3.69 3.85
N THR A 198 5.64 3.89 3.38
CA THR A 198 5.93 4.32 2.01
C THR A 198 5.59 3.23 0.98
N ASN A 199 4.44 3.36 0.30
CA ASN A 199 3.83 2.28 -0.46
C ASN A 199 4.72 1.72 -1.58
N LEU A 200 5.25 2.61 -2.42
CA LEU A 200 5.83 2.23 -3.71
C LEU A 200 7.22 1.62 -3.61
N ILE A 201 7.90 1.80 -2.48
CA ILE A 201 9.24 1.22 -2.21
C ILE A 201 9.18 -0.01 -1.31
N GLY A 202 8.01 -0.65 -1.18
CA GLY A 202 7.84 -1.87 -0.41
C GLY A 202 6.96 -1.77 0.83
N GLY A 203 6.28 -0.64 1.05
CA GLY A 203 5.64 -0.36 2.35
C GLY A 203 6.68 -0.14 3.45
N GLN A 204 7.77 0.57 3.12
CA GLN A 204 8.88 0.76 4.05
C GLN A 204 8.53 1.79 5.12
N PRO A 205 8.75 1.47 6.41
CA PRO A 205 8.38 2.37 7.49
C PRO A 205 9.34 3.54 7.61
N PHE A 206 8.86 4.61 8.23
CA PHE A 206 9.69 5.68 8.78
C PHE A 206 9.66 5.66 10.30
N SER A 207 10.65 6.30 10.88
CA SER A 207 10.97 6.31 12.31
C SER A 207 10.34 7.53 13.03
N ILE A 208 10.02 7.44 14.32
CA ILE A 208 9.53 8.61 15.09
C ILE A 208 10.63 9.66 15.18
N GLN A 209 11.89 9.24 15.34
CA GLN A 209 13.02 10.17 15.35
C GLN A 209 13.07 10.99 14.06
N ASN A 210 12.89 10.36 12.90
CA ASN A 210 12.83 11.08 11.63
C ASN A 210 11.63 12.04 11.56
N MET A 211 10.45 11.62 12.03
CA MET A 211 9.28 12.49 12.07
C MET A 211 9.46 13.69 13.02
N ARG A 212 10.17 13.52 14.15
CA ARG A 212 10.55 14.63 15.05
C ARG A 212 11.50 15.62 14.37
N GLU A 213 12.46 15.15 13.59
CA GLU A 213 13.39 16.00 12.84
C GLU A 213 12.67 16.80 11.75
N VAL A 214 11.81 16.14 10.98
CA VAL A 214 10.92 16.81 10.01
C VAL A 214 10.07 17.85 10.70
N ARG A 215 9.48 17.51 11.86
CA ARG A 215 8.64 18.43 12.62
C ARG A 215 9.41 19.64 13.15
N ALA A 216 10.62 19.45 13.65
CA ALA A 216 11.47 20.54 14.13
C ALA A 216 11.80 21.55 13.02
N ILE A 217 12.08 21.07 11.80
CA ILE A 217 12.26 21.93 10.63
C ILE A 217 10.94 22.63 10.27
N ALA A 218 9.83 21.88 10.22
CA ALA A 218 8.52 22.43 9.88
C ALA A 218 8.12 23.58 10.83
N ASP A 219 8.31 23.40 12.14
CA ASP A 219 8.02 24.42 13.15
C ASP A 219 8.89 25.67 13.00
N LYS A 220 10.19 25.51 12.68
CA LYS A 220 11.12 26.63 12.44
C LYS A 220 10.64 27.56 11.33
N TYR A 221 9.98 27.01 10.30
CA TYR A 221 9.55 27.74 9.12
C TYR A 221 8.03 27.96 9.04
N GLY A 222 7.26 27.48 10.02
CA GLY A 222 5.81 27.59 10.02
C GLY A 222 5.11 26.76 8.92
N ILE A 223 5.72 25.64 8.51
CA ILE A 223 5.19 24.75 7.47
C ILE A 223 4.32 23.66 8.11
N MET A 224 3.15 23.39 7.50
CA MET A 224 2.25 22.33 7.96
C MET A 224 2.84 20.93 7.66
N VAL A 225 2.69 19.98 8.58
CA VAL A 225 2.97 18.56 8.36
C VAL A 225 1.65 17.82 8.15
N VAL A 226 1.57 17.09 7.03
CA VAL A 226 0.43 16.26 6.64
C VAL A 226 0.84 14.80 6.69
N LEU A 227 0.10 13.99 7.45
CA LEU A 227 0.33 12.55 7.56
C LEU A 227 -0.73 11.78 6.79
N ASP A 228 -0.29 10.94 5.84
CA ASP A 228 -1.10 9.84 5.31
C ASP A 228 -1.00 8.66 6.26
N ALA A 229 -2.10 8.39 6.97
CA ALA A 229 -2.22 7.36 7.97
C ALA A 229 -2.83 6.04 7.43
N SER A 230 -2.84 5.84 6.11
CA SER A 230 -3.50 4.68 5.51
C SER A 230 -2.88 3.33 5.93
N LEU A 231 -1.57 3.25 6.17
CA LEU A 231 -0.85 2.07 6.67
C LEU A 231 -0.17 2.37 8.03
N ILE A 232 -0.77 3.26 8.84
CA ILE A 232 -0.15 3.75 10.09
C ILE A 232 0.00 2.64 11.13
N GLY A 233 -0.92 1.68 11.19
CA GLY A 233 -0.86 0.54 12.09
C GLY A 233 0.40 -0.29 11.86
N GLU A 234 0.70 -0.64 10.61
CA GLU A 234 1.91 -1.38 10.28
C GLU A 234 3.19 -0.55 10.49
N ASN A 235 3.14 0.77 10.27
CA ASN A 235 4.29 1.64 10.60
C ASN A 235 4.55 1.67 12.12
N ALA A 236 3.49 1.77 12.94
CA ALA A 236 3.57 1.72 14.39
C ALA A 236 4.10 0.36 14.89
N TRP A 237 3.72 -0.74 14.23
CA TRP A 237 4.28 -2.07 14.49
C TRP A 237 5.80 -2.12 14.27
N PHE A 238 6.28 -1.54 13.16
CA PHE A 238 7.71 -1.46 12.88
C PHE A 238 8.45 -0.57 13.87
N ILE A 239 7.87 0.59 14.24
CA ILE A 239 8.42 1.46 15.29
C ILE A 239 8.59 0.67 16.60
N LYS A 240 7.54 -0.01 17.06
CA LYS A 240 7.59 -0.83 18.30
C LYS A 240 8.70 -1.89 18.26
N LYS A 241 8.91 -2.55 17.10
CA LYS A 241 9.94 -3.57 16.93
C LYS A 241 11.36 -3.01 16.81
N ARG A 242 11.52 -1.88 16.12
CA ARG A 242 12.81 -1.39 15.60
C ARG A 242 13.36 -0.16 16.32
N GLU A 243 12.52 0.62 17.01
CA GLU A 243 12.96 1.75 17.85
C GLU A 243 12.94 1.37 19.34
N GLU A 244 14.09 1.52 20.02
CA GLU A 244 14.26 1.13 21.42
C GLU A 244 13.27 1.84 22.36
N GLU A 245 13.00 3.13 22.12
CA GLU A 245 12.09 3.96 22.92
C GLU A 245 10.67 3.37 23.02
N PHE A 246 10.22 2.66 21.98
CA PHE A 246 8.83 2.24 21.82
C PHE A 246 8.57 0.76 22.10
N LYS A 247 9.62 -0.04 22.37
CA LYS A 247 9.49 -1.49 22.60
C LYS A 247 8.44 -1.86 23.63
N ASN A 248 8.35 -1.10 24.71
CA ASN A 248 7.43 -1.34 25.83
C ASN A 248 6.15 -0.47 25.79
N GLN A 249 6.00 0.40 24.79
CA GLN A 249 4.81 1.25 24.66
C GLN A 249 3.65 0.50 24.01
N SER A 250 2.42 0.94 24.29
CA SER A 250 1.24 0.44 23.60
C SER A 250 1.23 0.91 22.14
N ILE A 251 0.55 0.18 21.26
CA ILE A 251 0.36 0.64 19.88
C ILE A 251 -0.39 1.96 19.85
N HIS A 252 -1.34 2.15 20.77
CA HIS A 252 -2.11 3.38 20.89
C HIS A 252 -1.21 4.59 21.18
N ASP A 253 -0.27 4.48 22.12
CA ASP A 253 0.67 5.56 22.45
C ASP A 253 1.57 5.91 21.26
N ILE A 254 2.00 4.90 20.49
CA ILE A 254 2.79 5.12 19.27
C ILE A 254 1.95 5.85 18.21
N LEU A 255 0.70 5.44 17.98
CA LEU A 255 -0.20 6.08 17.03
C LEU A 255 -0.48 7.54 17.41
N LEU A 256 -0.71 7.83 18.69
CA LEU A 256 -0.85 9.19 19.20
C LEU A 256 0.42 10.00 18.98
N THR A 257 1.60 9.43 19.29
CA THR A 257 2.89 10.09 19.07
C THR A 257 3.10 10.46 17.59
N MET A 258 2.80 9.53 16.67
CA MET A 258 2.86 9.80 15.22
C MET A 258 1.89 10.91 14.81
N CYS A 259 0.63 10.81 15.23
CA CYS A 259 -0.40 11.76 14.84
C CYS A 259 -0.15 13.15 15.43
N ASP A 260 0.37 13.27 16.65
CA ASP A 260 0.66 14.55 17.32
C ASP A 260 1.76 15.36 16.61
N LEU A 261 2.67 14.67 15.92
CA LEU A 261 3.69 15.31 15.10
C LEU A 261 3.12 15.89 13.79
N ALA A 262 1.88 15.59 13.41
CA ALA A 262 1.22 16.14 12.22
C ALA A 262 0.03 17.05 12.57
N GLN A 263 -0.07 18.21 11.91
CA GLN A 263 -1.23 19.10 12.08
C GLN A 263 -2.47 18.56 11.36
N LEU A 264 -2.28 17.82 10.27
CA LEU A 264 -3.35 17.23 9.48
C LEU A 264 -3.07 15.75 9.23
N VAL A 265 -4.05 14.90 9.51
CA VAL A 265 -3.97 13.45 9.25
C VAL A 265 -5.08 13.09 8.27
N TYR A 266 -4.78 12.33 7.23
CA TYR A 266 -5.80 11.72 6.39
C TYR A 266 -5.56 10.24 6.22
N PHE A 267 -6.59 9.47 5.89
CA PHE A 267 -6.47 8.04 5.75
C PHE A 267 -7.47 7.45 4.77
N SER A 268 -7.07 6.33 4.17
CA SER A 268 -7.95 5.40 3.47
C SER A 268 -8.33 4.24 4.37
N SER A 269 -9.60 4.16 4.79
CA SER A 269 -10.16 3.10 5.63
C SER A 269 -10.06 1.71 5.00
N ARG A 270 -9.93 1.67 3.66
CA ARG A 270 -9.58 0.47 2.88
C ARG A 270 -8.34 -0.24 3.34
N LYS A 271 -7.46 0.43 4.08
CA LYS A 271 -6.25 -0.13 4.66
C LYS A 271 -6.33 -0.06 6.18
N VAL A 272 -6.29 1.14 6.76
CA VAL A 272 -6.12 1.35 8.22
C VAL A 272 -7.15 0.60 9.07
N SER A 273 -8.41 0.55 8.65
CA SER A 273 -9.50 -0.12 9.38
C SER A 273 -10.06 -1.34 8.65
N SER A 274 -9.50 -1.74 7.50
CA SER A 274 -10.02 -2.83 6.66
C SER A 274 -11.48 -2.66 6.21
N THR A 275 -12.00 -1.43 6.11
CA THR A 275 -13.39 -1.11 5.66
C THR A 275 -13.42 -0.24 4.40
N ARG A 276 -14.58 0.26 3.95
CA ARG A 276 -14.64 1.29 2.90
C ARG A 276 -14.82 2.69 3.51
N GLY A 277 -14.42 3.71 2.77
CA GLY A 277 -14.38 5.09 3.25
C GLY A 277 -12.96 5.60 3.51
N GLY A 278 -12.90 6.78 4.11
CA GLY A 278 -11.70 7.47 4.55
C GLY A 278 -12.08 8.68 5.40
N GLY A 279 -11.07 9.42 5.85
CA GLY A 279 -11.28 10.62 6.62
C GLY A 279 -10.10 11.57 6.57
N ILE A 280 -10.40 12.82 6.91
CA ILE A 280 -9.42 13.88 7.16
C ILE A 280 -9.66 14.35 8.60
N ALA A 281 -8.60 14.47 9.39
CA ALA A 281 -8.69 14.81 10.81
C ALA A 281 -7.63 15.83 11.22
N THR A 282 -8.02 16.79 12.06
CA THR A 282 -7.14 17.85 12.55
C THR A 282 -7.57 18.36 13.93
N ASN A 283 -6.66 19.01 14.65
CA ASN A 283 -6.97 19.75 15.87
C ASN A 283 -7.20 21.26 15.60
N ASP A 284 -6.88 21.74 14.40
CA ASP A 284 -7.00 23.14 14.01
C ASP A 284 -8.34 23.40 13.30
N GLU A 285 -9.16 24.24 13.91
CA GLU A 285 -10.48 24.60 13.36
C GLU A 285 -10.37 25.37 12.05
N SER A 286 -9.33 26.20 11.87
CA SER A 286 -9.13 26.95 10.63
C SER A 286 -8.78 26.02 9.46
N ILE A 287 -7.99 24.97 9.71
CA ILE A 287 -7.69 23.92 8.73
C ILE A 287 -8.98 23.18 8.38
N PHE A 288 -9.76 22.77 9.37
CA PHE A 288 -11.06 22.11 9.16
C PHE A 288 -12.01 22.96 8.30
N LEU A 289 -12.18 24.24 8.63
CA LEU A 289 -13.11 25.13 7.93
C LEU A 289 -12.71 25.37 6.47
N LYS A 290 -11.41 25.40 6.15
CA LYS A 290 -10.92 25.50 4.75
C LYS A 290 -11.33 24.32 3.87
N MET A 291 -11.51 23.13 4.46
CA MET A 291 -11.83 21.91 3.71
C MET A 291 -13.31 21.53 3.77
N ARG A 292 -14.03 21.93 4.82
CA ARG A 292 -15.42 21.52 5.10
C ARG A 292 -16.35 21.71 3.89
N ASP A 293 -16.30 22.89 3.28
CA ASP A 293 -17.22 23.24 2.20
C ASP A 293 -16.92 22.45 0.92
N LEU A 294 -15.65 22.07 0.71
CA LEU A 294 -15.26 21.19 -0.41
C LEU A 294 -15.81 19.76 -0.22
N VAL A 295 -15.89 19.26 1.02
CA VAL A 295 -16.48 17.94 1.30
C VAL A 295 -17.96 17.93 0.93
N VAL A 296 -18.69 18.98 1.29
CA VAL A 296 -20.10 19.14 0.88
C VAL A 296 -20.25 19.16 -0.64
N LEU A 297 -19.30 19.79 -1.34
CA LEU A 297 -19.34 19.93 -2.79
C LEU A 297 -19.05 18.62 -3.54
N TYR A 298 -18.04 17.84 -3.12
CA TYR A 298 -17.55 16.68 -3.88
C TYR A 298 -18.00 15.33 -3.34
N GLU A 299 -18.23 15.21 -2.03
CA GLU A 299 -18.36 13.92 -1.36
C GLU A 299 -19.77 13.69 -0.83
N GLY A 300 -20.31 14.68 -0.11
CA GLY A 300 -21.59 14.61 0.57
C GLY A 300 -21.62 15.42 1.86
N PHE A 301 -22.68 15.33 2.64
CA PHE A 301 -22.79 16.08 3.89
C PHE A 301 -21.69 15.67 4.90
N THR A 302 -21.35 16.58 5.81
CA THR A 302 -20.19 16.45 6.72
C THR A 302 -20.29 15.30 7.72
N THR A 303 -21.46 14.66 7.85
CA THR A 303 -21.65 13.48 8.72
C THR A 303 -21.66 12.16 7.95
N TYR A 304 -21.39 12.13 6.64
CA TYR A 304 -21.22 10.85 5.92
C TYR A 304 -20.22 10.89 4.77
N GLY A 305 -20.02 12.04 4.12
CA GLY A 305 -18.93 12.24 3.15
C GLY A 305 -18.92 11.21 2.01
N GLY A 306 -20.09 10.87 1.48
CA GLY A 306 -20.22 9.90 0.38
C GLY A 306 -20.06 8.43 0.80
N ILE A 307 -19.88 8.14 2.09
CA ILE A 307 -19.73 6.78 2.62
C ILE A 307 -21.11 6.21 2.98
N SER A 308 -21.32 4.93 2.70
CA SER A 308 -22.46 4.19 3.27
C SER A 308 -22.38 4.18 4.80
N VAL A 309 -23.46 4.52 5.50
CA VAL A 309 -23.48 4.59 6.97
C VAL A 309 -23.08 3.27 7.63
N ARG A 310 -23.42 2.13 7.00
CA ARG A 310 -22.96 0.81 7.45
C ARG A 310 -21.44 0.68 7.46
N GLU A 311 -20.77 1.25 6.47
CA GLU A 311 -19.31 1.27 6.40
C GLU A 311 -18.72 2.26 7.42
N ILE A 312 -19.43 3.34 7.78
CA ILE A 312 -19.04 4.24 8.87
C ILE A 312 -19.03 3.51 10.23
N GLU A 313 -20.05 2.69 10.51
CA GLU A 313 -20.07 1.83 11.71
C GLU A 313 -18.88 0.87 11.74
N ALA A 314 -18.70 0.12 10.65
CA ALA A 314 -17.61 -0.85 10.55
C ALA A 314 -16.23 -0.17 10.64
N MET A 315 -16.11 1.05 10.09
CA MET A 315 -14.90 1.86 10.18
C MET A 315 -14.59 2.25 11.63
N ALA A 316 -15.59 2.68 12.40
CA ALA A 316 -15.40 3.02 13.81
C ALA A 316 -14.81 1.84 14.59
N VAL A 317 -15.36 0.63 14.40
CA VAL A 317 -14.83 -0.60 15.02
C VAL A 317 -13.42 -0.91 14.50
N GLY A 318 -13.23 -0.86 13.18
CA GLY A 318 -11.94 -1.18 12.56
C GLY A 318 -10.80 -0.24 12.97
N LEU A 319 -11.09 1.04 13.23
CA LEU A 319 -10.11 1.99 13.76
C LEU A 319 -9.63 1.59 15.16
N TYR A 320 -10.53 1.10 16.03
CA TYR A 320 -10.11 0.56 17.33
C TYR A 320 -9.27 -0.72 17.16
N GLU A 321 -9.61 -1.58 16.20
CA GLU A 321 -8.83 -2.79 15.89
C GLU A 321 -7.40 -2.45 15.39
N THR A 322 -7.18 -1.26 14.79
CA THR A 322 -5.83 -0.78 14.43
C THR A 322 -4.90 -0.62 15.64
N MET A 323 -5.45 -0.46 16.85
CA MET A 323 -4.63 -0.38 18.07
C MET A 323 -4.23 -1.76 18.61
N ASP A 324 -4.78 -2.85 18.07
CA ASP A 324 -4.48 -4.20 18.50
C ASP A 324 -3.25 -4.74 17.78
N GLU A 325 -2.17 -4.94 18.54
CA GLU A 325 -0.89 -5.48 18.06
C GLU A 325 -1.06 -6.83 17.33
N THR A 326 -2.02 -7.66 17.74
CA THR A 326 -2.30 -8.96 17.11
C THR A 326 -2.97 -8.82 15.74
N VAL A 327 -3.62 -7.69 15.47
CA VAL A 327 -4.26 -7.38 14.18
C VAL A 327 -3.25 -6.77 13.22
N ILE A 328 -2.55 -5.69 13.64
CA ILE A 328 -1.64 -4.95 12.75
C ILE A 328 -0.34 -5.71 12.44
N SER A 329 0.09 -6.64 13.31
CA SER A 329 1.30 -7.44 13.09
C SER A 329 1.10 -8.56 12.07
N GLN A 330 -0.15 -8.94 11.77
CA GLN A 330 -0.44 -10.12 10.99
C GLN A 330 0.16 -10.03 9.58
N SER A 331 -0.25 -9.07 8.76
CA SER A 331 0.26 -8.97 7.38
C SER A 331 1.78 -8.77 7.35
N PRO A 332 2.38 -7.86 8.15
CA PRO A 332 3.84 -7.75 8.23
C PRO A 332 4.56 -9.06 8.56
N SER A 333 4.01 -9.89 9.45
CA SER A 333 4.65 -11.18 9.82
C SER A 333 4.65 -12.19 8.67
N PHE A 334 3.57 -12.25 7.88
CA PHE A 334 3.47 -13.11 6.70
C PHE A 334 4.35 -12.61 5.55
N ILE A 335 4.43 -11.28 5.39
CA ILE A 335 5.33 -10.65 4.42
C ILE A 335 6.79 -10.91 4.80
N GLU A 336 7.16 -10.74 6.08
CA GLU A 336 8.50 -11.03 6.61
C GLU A 336 8.88 -12.48 6.35
N TYR A 337 7.99 -13.43 6.65
CA TYR A 337 8.21 -14.84 6.33
C TYR A 337 8.45 -15.07 4.83
N THR A 338 7.57 -14.54 3.98
CA THR A 338 7.69 -14.68 2.52
C THR A 338 8.99 -14.10 1.97
N VAL A 339 9.36 -12.89 2.40
CA VAL A 339 10.57 -12.19 1.97
C VAL A 339 11.81 -12.97 2.40
N ASN A 340 11.89 -13.38 3.68
CA ASN A 340 13.06 -14.09 4.18
C ASN A 340 13.24 -15.47 3.54
N GLU A 341 12.15 -16.22 3.34
CA GLU A 341 12.21 -17.51 2.66
C GLU A 341 12.65 -17.35 1.20
N LEU A 342 12.06 -16.41 0.45
CA LEU A 342 12.45 -16.14 -0.94
C LEU A 342 13.90 -15.65 -1.06
N ASP A 343 14.34 -14.78 -0.16
CA ASP A 343 15.73 -14.32 -0.11
C ASP A 343 16.70 -15.50 0.14
N SER A 344 16.37 -16.39 1.06
CA SER A 344 17.17 -17.59 1.35
C SER A 344 17.27 -18.55 0.15
N LEU A 345 16.27 -18.51 -0.74
CA LEU A 345 16.24 -19.26 -2.00
C LEU A 345 16.93 -18.50 -3.16
N GLY A 346 17.54 -17.35 -2.87
CA GLY A 346 18.28 -16.52 -3.83
C GLY A 346 17.41 -15.65 -4.73
N VAL A 347 16.10 -15.55 -4.46
CA VAL A 347 15.18 -14.69 -5.21
C VAL A 347 15.41 -13.22 -4.83
N PRO A 348 15.58 -12.31 -5.79
CA PRO A 348 15.85 -10.91 -5.50
C PRO A 348 14.56 -10.21 -5.04
N VAL A 349 14.47 -9.95 -3.73
CA VAL A 349 13.34 -9.28 -3.09
C VAL A 349 13.80 -8.03 -2.35
N ILE A 350 12.91 -7.05 -2.21
CA ILE A 350 13.16 -5.85 -1.41
C ILE A 350 13.31 -6.25 0.07
N MET A 351 14.42 -5.83 0.68
CA MET A 351 14.72 -6.02 2.09
C MET A 351 15.04 -4.69 2.80
N PRO A 352 14.73 -4.58 4.10
CA PRO A 352 13.95 -5.56 4.89
C PRO A 352 12.48 -5.60 4.44
N ALA A 353 11.74 -6.62 4.88
CA ALA A 353 10.31 -6.72 4.64
C ALA A 353 9.55 -5.49 5.15
N GLY A 354 8.63 -4.98 4.33
CA GLY A 354 7.77 -3.84 4.64
C GLY A 354 6.32 -4.24 4.99
N ALA A 355 5.43 -3.25 5.03
CA ALA A 355 4.08 -3.38 5.56
C ALA A 355 3.05 -3.98 4.58
N LEU A 356 3.30 -3.86 3.27
CA LEU A 356 2.25 -4.03 2.26
C LEU A 356 2.31 -5.37 1.54
N GLY A 357 3.51 -5.82 1.17
CA GLY A 357 3.68 -7.02 0.37
C GLY A 357 5.13 -7.36 0.08
N CYS A 358 5.35 -8.58 -0.42
CA CYS A 358 6.64 -8.97 -0.97
C CYS A 358 6.83 -8.28 -2.33
N HIS A 359 7.92 -7.53 -2.48
CA HIS A 359 8.27 -6.86 -3.74
C HIS A 359 9.48 -7.57 -4.33
N ILE A 360 9.30 -8.18 -5.49
CA ILE A 360 10.36 -8.89 -6.22
C ILE A 360 10.98 -7.91 -7.20
N ASP A 361 12.31 -7.76 -7.17
CA ASP A 361 13.07 -6.99 -8.15
C ASP A 361 13.11 -7.75 -9.47
N ALA A 362 12.33 -7.28 -10.44
CA ALA A 362 12.18 -7.94 -11.72
C ALA A 362 13.45 -7.83 -12.59
N ARG A 363 14.30 -6.82 -12.40
CA ARG A 363 15.60 -6.72 -13.11
C ARG A 363 16.59 -7.74 -12.59
N GLY A 364 16.65 -7.92 -11.27
CA GLY A 364 17.41 -9.01 -10.67
C GLY A 364 16.84 -10.38 -11.04
N PHE A 365 15.51 -10.51 -11.15
CA PHE A 365 14.84 -11.77 -11.46
C PHE A 365 14.99 -12.17 -12.94
N LEU A 366 14.99 -11.20 -13.85
CA LEU A 366 15.06 -11.40 -15.31
C LEU A 366 16.22 -10.58 -15.92
N PRO A 367 17.49 -10.89 -15.57
CA PRO A 367 18.64 -10.07 -15.95
C PRO A 367 18.91 -10.06 -17.47
N HIS A 368 18.35 -11.02 -18.21
CA HIS A 368 18.45 -11.13 -19.66
C HIS A 368 17.47 -10.22 -20.42
N LEU A 369 16.47 -9.63 -19.74
CA LEU A 369 15.49 -8.75 -20.39
C LEU A 369 15.87 -7.27 -20.23
N PRO A 370 15.89 -6.49 -21.33
CA PRO A 370 16.04 -5.05 -21.22
C PRO A 370 14.79 -4.43 -20.59
N GLN A 371 14.97 -3.32 -19.87
CA GLN A 371 13.86 -2.63 -19.19
C GLN A 371 12.76 -2.16 -20.15
N SER A 372 13.12 -1.85 -21.39
CA SER A 372 12.19 -1.49 -22.47
C SER A 372 11.26 -2.63 -22.91
N GLU A 373 11.52 -3.85 -22.47
CA GLU A 373 10.67 -5.03 -22.70
C GLU A 373 9.82 -5.40 -21.47
N TYR A 374 9.67 -4.43 -20.55
CA TYR A 374 8.76 -4.48 -19.40
C TYR A 374 8.92 -5.73 -18.50
N PRO A 375 10.11 -5.95 -17.91
CA PRO A 375 10.42 -7.16 -17.14
C PRO A 375 9.47 -7.37 -15.95
N ALA A 376 9.04 -6.31 -15.25
CA ALA A 376 8.09 -6.45 -14.16
C ALA A 376 6.70 -6.93 -14.64
N GLY A 377 6.26 -6.47 -15.81
CA GLY A 377 5.02 -6.94 -16.45
C GLY A 377 5.14 -8.39 -16.92
N ALA A 378 6.25 -8.74 -17.57
CA ALA A 378 6.54 -10.10 -18.00
C ALA A 378 6.56 -11.08 -16.81
N LEU A 379 7.21 -10.69 -15.71
CA LEU A 379 7.24 -11.48 -14.47
C LEU A 379 5.85 -11.64 -13.85
N ALA A 380 5.03 -10.58 -13.83
CA ALA A 380 3.65 -10.65 -13.34
C ALA A 380 2.79 -11.62 -14.15
N ALA A 381 2.90 -11.57 -15.48
CA ALA A 381 2.20 -12.46 -16.39
C ALA A 381 2.66 -13.91 -16.23
N ALA A 382 3.98 -14.13 -16.21
CA ALA A 382 4.57 -15.45 -16.03
C ALA A 382 4.16 -16.10 -14.70
N LEU A 383 4.20 -15.34 -13.60
CA LEU A 383 3.76 -15.82 -12.30
C LEU A 383 2.29 -16.26 -12.32
N PHE A 384 1.39 -15.44 -12.87
CA PHE A 384 -0.02 -15.81 -12.97
C PHE A 384 -0.21 -17.11 -13.78
N ILE A 385 0.45 -17.23 -14.93
CA ILE A 385 0.32 -18.43 -15.79
C ILE A 385 0.66 -19.70 -15.01
N VAL A 386 1.71 -19.68 -14.18
CA VAL A 386 2.21 -20.88 -13.49
C VAL A 386 1.61 -21.11 -12.10
N SER A 387 0.76 -20.21 -11.60
CA SER A 387 0.27 -20.26 -10.22
C SER A 387 -1.16 -19.81 -9.98
N GLY A 388 -1.76 -19.05 -10.91
CA GLY A 388 -3.01 -18.34 -10.67
C GLY A 388 -2.89 -17.18 -9.67
N ILE A 389 -1.68 -16.81 -9.24
CA ILE A 389 -1.43 -15.66 -8.38
C ILE A 389 -1.45 -14.39 -9.22
N ARG A 390 -2.30 -13.43 -8.85
CA ARG A 390 -2.30 -12.11 -9.47
C ARG A 390 -1.45 -11.14 -8.65
N GLY A 391 -0.32 -10.72 -9.18
CA GLY A 391 0.48 -9.60 -8.65
C GLY A 391 0.26 -8.30 -9.41
N MET A 392 0.84 -7.21 -8.91
CA MET A 392 0.83 -5.90 -9.56
C MET A 392 2.23 -5.54 -10.07
N GLU A 393 2.32 -5.22 -11.35
CA GLU A 393 3.50 -4.55 -11.92
C GLU A 393 3.65 -3.16 -11.30
N ARG A 394 4.88 -2.82 -10.93
CA ARG A 394 5.31 -1.51 -10.40
C ARG A 394 6.66 -1.15 -11.02
N GLY A 395 6.63 -0.80 -12.30
CA GLY A 395 7.82 -0.49 -13.09
C GLY A 395 7.47 0.40 -14.28
N THR A 396 8.15 0.20 -15.40
CA THR A 396 8.02 1.07 -16.58
C THR A 396 6.61 1.06 -17.19
N ILE A 397 5.82 -0.02 -17.09
CA ILE A 397 4.42 0.00 -17.57
C ILE A 397 3.60 1.04 -16.79
N SER A 398 3.87 1.18 -15.49
CA SER A 398 3.25 2.17 -14.61
C SER A 398 3.75 3.61 -14.83
N SER A 399 4.84 3.79 -15.60
CA SER A 399 5.41 5.09 -15.96
C SER A 399 4.69 5.74 -17.16
N VAL A 400 5.14 6.92 -17.56
CA VAL A 400 4.64 7.69 -18.72
C VAL A 400 5.68 7.72 -19.85
N ARG A 401 5.26 8.22 -21.02
CA ARG A 401 6.16 8.51 -22.13
C ARG A 401 6.63 9.97 -22.09
N ASP A 402 7.84 10.19 -22.61
CA ASP A 402 8.35 11.54 -22.88
C ASP A 402 7.67 12.17 -24.12
N GLU A 403 8.03 13.41 -24.42
CA GLU A 403 7.52 14.15 -25.59
C GLU A 403 7.85 13.51 -26.94
N ASN A 404 8.88 12.65 -26.99
CA ASN A 404 9.31 11.93 -28.18
C ASN A 404 8.63 10.55 -28.30
N GLY A 405 7.78 10.17 -27.33
CA GLY A 405 7.12 8.88 -27.28
C GLY A 405 7.99 7.75 -26.72
N ASN A 406 9.17 8.04 -26.16
CA ASN A 406 10.00 7.04 -25.49
C ASN A 406 9.52 6.79 -24.06
N ASP A 407 9.76 5.59 -23.54
CA ASP A 407 9.48 5.31 -22.14
C ASP A 407 10.39 6.12 -21.23
N ILE A 408 9.80 6.79 -20.23
CA ILE A 408 10.54 7.24 -19.06
C ILE A 408 10.70 6.01 -18.17
N LEU A 409 11.89 5.41 -18.19
CA LEU A 409 12.18 4.19 -17.45
C LEU A 409 12.00 4.41 -15.94
N ALA A 410 11.38 3.45 -15.27
CA ALA A 410 11.20 3.52 -13.83
C ALA A 410 12.53 3.34 -13.07
N ASP A 411 12.68 4.02 -11.93
CA ASP A 411 13.87 3.87 -11.07
C ASP A 411 14.02 2.43 -10.55
N VAL A 412 12.90 1.74 -10.36
CA VAL A 412 12.82 0.34 -9.93
C VAL A 412 11.78 -0.42 -10.76
N GLU A 413 12.05 -1.70 -11.02
CA GLU A 413 11.15 -2.61 -11.71
C GLU A 413 10.69 -3.68 -10.73
N LEU A 414 9.47 -3.55 -10.20
CA LEU A 414 8.99 -4.41 -9.13
C LEU A 414 7.75 -5.21 -9.53
N LEU A 415 7.74 -6.49 -9.18
CA LEU A 415 6.50 -7.24 -9.04
C LEU A 415 6.06 -7.22 -7.57
N ARG A 416 4.94 -6.56 -7.31
CA ARG A 416 4.34 -6.49 -5.98
C ARG A 416 3.35 -7.64 -5.76
N LEU A 417 3.58 -8.39 -4.70
CA LEU A 417 2.67 -9.39 -4.15
C LEU A 417 2.11 -8.86 -2.82
N ALA A 418 0.99 -8.13 -2.90
CA ALA A 418 0.34 -7.54 -1.73
C ALA A 418 -0.32 -8.63 -0.86
N PHE A 419 -0.30 -8.43 0.45
CA PHE A 419 -0.96 -9.32 1.41
C PHE A 419 -2.19 -8.62 2.01
N PRO A 420 -3.41 -8.95 1.56
CA PRO A 420 -4.63 -8.48 2.22
C PRO A 420 -4.71 -9.03 3.66
N ARG A 421 -5.12 -8.18 4.59
CA ARG A 421 -5.21 -8.49 6.03
C ARG A 421 -6.25 -9.56 6.28
N ARG A 422 -5.88 -10.57 7.08
CA ARG A 422 -6.77 -11.66 7.52
C ARG A 422 -7.40 -12.48 6.37
N VAL A 423 -6.78 -12.52 5.18
CA VAL A 423 -7.31 -13.27 4.02
C VAL A 423 -6.53 -14.55 3.75
N PHE A 424 -5.21 -14.45 3.60
CA PHE A 424 -4.39 -15.61 3.25
C PHE A 424 -3.87 -16.36 4.46
N THR A 425 -3.70 -17.67 4.28
CA THR A 425 -3.15 -18.57 5.30
C THR A 425 -1.68 -18.91 5.06
N LEU A 426 -1.05 -19.58 6.02
CA LEU A 426 0.34 -20.03 5.87
C LEU A 426 0.52 -21.00 4.69
N SER A 427 -0.41 -21.93 4.47
CA SER A 427 -0.31 -22.87 3.34
C SER A 427 -0.41 -22.18 1.98
N GLN A 428 -1.22 -21.13 1.86
CA GLN A 428 -1.28 -20.31 0.65
C GLN A 428 -0.01 -19.47 0.48
N THR A 429 0.56 -18.99 1.59
CA THR A 429 1.85 -18.28 1.59
C THR A 429 2.99 -19.19 1.14
N MET A 430 3.02 -20.43 1.62
CA MET A 430 3.98 -21.45 1.17
C MET A 430 3.81 -21.77 -0.33
N PHE A 431 2.57 -21.81 -0.83
CA PHE A 431 2.31 -21.97 -2.26
C PHE A 431 2.88 -20.79 -3.07
N VAL A 432 2.76 -19.54 -2.59
CA VAL A 432 3.40 -18.38 -3.23
C VAL A 432 4.92 -18.55 -3.30
N ILE A 433 5.56 -18.88 -2.18
CA ILE A 433 7.03 -19.05 -2.09
C ILE A 433 7.50 -20.13 -3.08
N ASP A 434 6.83 -21.28 -3.07
CA ASP A 434 7.14 -22.42 -3.94
C ASP A 434 7.00 -22.07 -5.43
N ARG A 435 5.89 -21.43 -5.84
CA ARG A 435 5.67 -21.05 -7.24
C ARG A 435 6.65 -19.97 -7.72
N VAL A 436 6.95 -18.97 -6.89
CA VAL A 436 7.95 -17.94 -7.21
C VAL A 436 9.34 -18.55 -7.35
N HIS A 437 9.73 -19.45 -6.44
CA HIS A 437 11.03 -20.12 -6.51
C HIS A 437 11.16 -21.04 -7.74
N TRP A 438 10.12 -21.81 -8.07
CA TRP A 438 10.12 -22.61 -9.30
C TRP A 438 10.27 -21.72 -10.53
N LEU A 439 9.54 -20.60 -10.57
CA LEU A 439 9.65 -19.64 -11.68
C LEU A 439 11.07 -19.04 -11.75
N TYR A 440 11.69 -18.76 -10.61
CA TYR A 440 13.05 -18.22 -10.56
C TYR A 440 14.08 -19.19 -11.11
N LYS A 441 13.93 -20.50 -10.88
CA LYS A 441 14.80 -21.53 -11.49
C LYS A 441 14.62 -21.65 -13.00
N ASN A 442 13.45 -21.28 -13.52
CA ASN A 442 13.11 -21.35 -14.94
C ASN A 442 13.05 -19.96 -15.62
N ARG A 443 13.62 -18.93 -14.97
CA ARG A 443 13.49 -17.51 -15.36
C ARG A 443 13.97 -17.20 -16.78
N GLU A 444 14.97 -17.93 -17.27
CA GLU A 444 15.53 -17.77 -18.63
C GLU A 444 14.51 -18.08 -19.74
N LEU A 445 13.42 -18.79 -19.41
CA LEU A 445 12.33 -19.04 -20.35
C LEU A 445 11.48 -17.80 -20.60
N ILE A 446 11.45 -16.82 -19.69
CA ILE A 446 10.54 -15.68 -19.74
C ILE A 446 11.10 -14.64 -20.72
N GLY A 447 10.29 -14.24 -21.71
CA GLY A 447 10.61 -13.17 -22.64
C GLY A 447 9.95 -11.84 -22.28
N GLY A 448 10.22 -10.82 -23.09
CA GLY A 448 9.63 -9.49 -22.93
C GLY A 448 8.15 -9.37 -23.29
N LEU A 449 7.63 -8.18 -23.07
CA LEU A 449 6.31 -7.72 -23.53
C LEU A 449 6.47 -6.45 -24.40
N ARG A 450 5.46 -6.17 -25.25
CA ARG A 450 5.31 -4.90 -25.95
C ARG A 450 3.85 -4.45 -25.97
N PHE A 451 3.59 -3.14 -25.94
CA PHE A 451 2.22 -2.62 -26.08
C PHE A 451 1.67 -2.87 -27.49
N VAL A 452 0.39 -3.26 -27.54
CA VAL A 452 -0.42 -3.35 -28.77
C VAL A 452 -1.63 -2.42 -28.75
N ASP A 453 -2.05 -2.00 -27.56
CA ASP A 453 -3.07 -0.99 -27.33
C ASP A 453 -2.67 -0.19 -26.08
N GLU A 454 -2.32 1.08 -26.25
CA GLU A 454 -1.77 1.93 -25.19
C GLU A 454 -2.69 3.15 -24.93
N PRO A 455 -3.38 3.19 -23.76
CA PRO A 455 -4.16 4.35 -23.35
C PRO A 455 -3.29 5.59 -23.12
N LYS A 456 -3.82 6.77 -23.43
CA LYS A 456 -3.10 8.05 -23.25
C LYS A 456 -2.78 8.41 -21.81
N VAL A 457 -3.59 7.93 -20.85
CA VAL A 457 -3.50 8.29 -19.43
C VAL A 457 -3.63 7.01 -18.61
N LEU A 458 -2.79 6.86 -17.59
CA LEU A 458 -2.75 5.69 -16.69
C LEU A 458 -2.73 4.36 -17.47
N ARG A 459 -1.81 4.27 -18.44
CA ARG A 459 -1.70 3.15 -19.40
C ARG A 459 -1.64 1.77 -18.75
N PHE A 460 -1.08 1.66 -17.54
CA PHE A 460 -1.00 0.40 -16.81
C PHE A 460 -2.36 -0.21 -16.43
N PHE A 461 -3.42 0.59 -16.28
CA PHE A 461 -4.74 0.05 -15.94
C PHE A 461 -5.37 -0.69 -17.12
N ASN A 462 -5.36 -0.09 -18.31
CA ASN A 462 -6.16 -0.54 -19.46
C ASN A 462 -5.33 -0.91 -20.70
N GLY A 463 -4.01 -0.76 -20.64
CA GLY A 463 -3.13 -1.11 -21.76
C GLY A 463 -3.12 -2.61 -21.99
N LYS A 464 -3.06 -2.99 -23.27
CA LYS A 464 -2.88 -4.38 -23.70
C LYS A 464 -1.49 -4.54 -24.27
N LEU A 465 -0.85 -5.61 -23.86
CA LEU A 465 0.47 -6.03 -24.28
C LEU A 465 0.39 -7.40 -24.97
N GLU A 466 1.47 -7.74 -25.66
CA GLU A 466 1.72 -9.08 -26.16
C GLU A 466 3.18 -9.51 -25.90
N PRO A 467 3.46 -10.82 -25.85
CA PRO A 467 4.80 -11.37 -25.75
C PRO A 467 5.67 -10.96 -26.93
N THR A 468 6.96 -10.70 -26.68
CA THR A 468 7.94 -10.50 -27.76
C THR A 468 8.36 -11.81 -28.45
N SER A 469 7.98 -12.97 -27.88
CA SER A 469 8.28 -14.30 -28.39
C SER A 469 7.25 -15.35 -27.93
N ASP A 470 7.46 -16.63 -28.25
CA ASP A 470 6.65 -17.78 -27.82
C ASP A 470 6.93 -18.24 -26.37
N TRP A 471 7.54 -17.38 -25.56
CA TRP A 471 7.90 -17.70 -24.17
C TRP A 471 6.74 -18.21 -23.30
N PRO A 472 5.48 -17.73 -23.42
CA PRO A 472 4.40 -18.23 -22.57
C PRO A 472 4.13 -19.70 -22.84
N GLN A 473 4.17 -20.14 -24.11
CA GLN A 473 3.96 -21.53 -24.48
C GLN A 473 5.11 -22.42 -23.99
N LYS A 474 6.35 -21.95 -24.11
CA LYS A 474 7.53 -22.66 -23.56
C LYS A 474 7.45 -22.81 -22.04
N LEU A 475 7.02 -21.77 -21.33
CA LEU A 475 6.84 -21.78 -19.89
C LEU A 475 5.76 -22.79 -19.47
N VAL A 476 4.61 -22.82 -20.15
CA VAL A 476 3.55 -23.80 -19.89
C VAL A 476 4.01 -25.23 -20.19
N ALA A 477 4.74 -25.45 -21.28
CA ALA A 477 5.29 -26.76 -21.60
C ALA A 477 6.23 -27.25 -20.49
N LYS A 478 7.13 -26.38 -20.00
CA LYS A 478 8.03 -26.71 -18.88
C LYS A 478 7.26 -26.98 -17.59
N PHE A 479 6.23 -26.18 -17.31
CA PHE A 479 5.37 -26.40 -16.15
C PHE A 479 4.71 -27.78 -16.17
N LYS A 480 4.17 -28.19 -17.33
CA LYS A 480 3.56 -29.52 -17.51
C LYS A 480 4.55 -30.65 -17.39
N GLU A 481 5.79 -30.46 -17.84
CA GLU A 481 6.87 -31.45 -17.67
C GLU A 481 7.13 -31.71 -16.17
N ASP A 482 7.22 -30.66 -15.36
CA ASP A 482 7.60 -30.76 -13.96
C ASP A 482 6.44 -31.17 -13.04
N PHE A 483 5.20 -30.77 -13.36
CA PHE A 483 4.01 -30.96 -12.50
C PHE A 483 2.95 -31.91 -13.07
N GLY A 484 3.07 -32.33 -14.34
CA GLY A 484 2.09 -33.20 -15.00
C GLY A 484 0.68 -32.60 -14.96
N ASN A 485 -0.28 -33.37 -14.44
CA ASN A 485 -1.67 -32.95 -14.28
C ASN A 485 -1.96 -32.27 -12.92
N SER A 486 -0.94 -31.90 -12.15
CA SER A 486 -1.08 -31.29 -10.82
C SER A 486 -1.52 -29.81 -10.85
N LEU A 487 -2.43 -29.45 -11.76
CA LEU A 487 -3.03 -28.12 -12.06
C LEU A 487 -2.29 -27.22 -13.07
#